data_AF-A0AB39SEJ1-F1
#
_entry.id   AF-A0AB39SEJ1-F1
#
_cell.length_a   1.000
_cell.length_b   1.000
_cell.length_c   1.000
_cell.angle_alpha   90.00
_cell.angle_beta   90.00
_cell.angle_gamma   90.00
#
_symmetry.space_group_name_H-M   'P 1'
#
loop_
_entity.id
_entity.type
_entity.pdbx_description
1 polymer ?
#
loop_
_entity_poly.entity_id
_entity_poly.type
_entity_poly.pdbx_seq_one_letter_code
_entity_poly.pdbx_strand_id
1 'polypeptide(L)'
;MSQRPLRTAIALTTAAAASFALATVPAHATADDPDDPKVQEELATAYVATAKYLDESAAIADGYVPNRCSEDPAGHGSMGYHYFKESLYGSVDPAKPASLLYEDGMDGKRRLAGVEWIVPDADHNLKTSNDRPSMFGGQKFDGPMPGHNATMPIHYDLHVWIWKDNPNGLFNRWNPTVKCPARPGHTAHASPTAPTGQTTDMANMAH
;
A
#
# COMPACT_ATOMS: atom_id res chain seq x y z
N MET A 1 -57.56 12.51 -68.78
CA MET A 1 -58.98 12.58 -68.35
C MET A 1 -59.01 12.88 -66.87
N SER A 2 -59.71 13.95 -66.50
CA SER A 2 -59.92 14.44 -65.14
C SER A 2 -60.82 13.48 -64.35
N GLN A 3 -60.46 13.09 -63.13
CA GLN A 3 -61.42 12.78 -62.06
C GLN A 3 -60.93 13.20 -60.66
N ARG A 4 -61.93 13.65 -59.91
CA ARG A 4 -62.07 14.43 -58.66
C ARG A 4 -61.53 13.79 -57.35
N PRO A 5 -61.56 14.55 -56.22
CA PRO A 5 -60.76 14.34 -55.01
C PRO A 5 -61.50 13.54 -53.92
N LEU A 6 -60.78 13.07 -52.88
CA LEU A 6 -61.38 12.86 -51.56
C LEU A 6 -60.35 13.06 -50.45
N ARG A 7 -60.78 13.79 -49.42
CA ARG A 7 -60.06 14.13 -48.19
C ARG A 7 -59.93 12.90 -47.30
N THR A 8 -58.78 12.69 -46.66
CA THR A 8 -58.74 12.02 -45.35
C THR A 8 -57.53 12.50 -44.55
N ALA A 9 -57.82 13.02 -43.36
CA ALA A 9 -56.86 13.46 -42.36
C ALA A 9 -56.14 12.26 -41.72
N ILE A 10 -54.89 12.41 -41.29
CA ILE A 10 -54.31 11.68 -40.15
C ILE A 10 -53.27 12.58 -39.47
N ALA A 11 -53.29 12.49 -38.15
CA ALA A 11 -52.82 13.43 -37.15
C ALA A 11 -51.30 13.54 -36.98
N LEU A 12 -50.87 14.71 -36.48
CA LEU A 12 -49.59 14.91 -35.81
C LEU A 12 -49.57 14.17 -34.47
N THR A 13 -48.51 13.41 -34.21
CA THR A 13 -48.01 13.17 -32.86
C THR A 13 -46.53 13.55 -32.80
N THR A 14 -46.26 14.65 -32.10
CA THR A 14 -44.93 15.18 -31.80
C THR A 14 -44.21 14.24 -30.83
N ALA A 15 -43.09 13.65 -31.24
CA ALA A 15 -42.18 12.96 -30.33
C ALA A 15 -41.33 13.98 -29.57
N ALA A 16 -41.52 14.10 -28.26
CA ALA A 16 -40.65 14.87 -27.38
C ALA A 16 -39.39 14.06 -27.08
N ALA A 17 -38.25 14.48 -27.62
CA ALA A 17 -36.95 13.95 -27.25
C ALA A 17 -36.50 14.58 -25.91
N ALA A 18 -36.51 13.80 -24.84
CA ALA A 18 -35.93 14.21 -23.56
C ALA A 18 -34.42 13.92 -23.58
N SER A 19 -33.61 14.98 -23.68
CA SER A 19 -32.16 14.89 -23.51
C SER A 19 -31.82 14.71 -22.04
N PHE A 20 -31.33 13.52 -21.67
CA PHE A 20 -30.68 13.31 -20.37
C PHE A 20 -29.28 13.93 -20.40
N ALA A 21 -29.12 15.10 -19.77
CA ALA A 21 -27.81 15.62 -19.43
C ALA A 21 -27.29 14.86 -18.20
N LEU A 22 -26.33 13.95 -18.41
CA LEU A 22 -25.56 13.34 -17.32
C LEU A 22 -24.62 14.41 -16.75
N ALA A 23 -24.98 14.97 -15.61
CA ALA A 23 -24.06 15.77 -14.81
C ALA A 23 -23.05 14.81 -14.16
N THR A 24 -21.84 14.74 -14.72
CA THR A 24 -20.70 14.07 -14.10
C THR A 24 -20.27 14.89 -12.89
N VAL A 25 -20.64 14.44 -11.69
CA VAL A 25 -20.04 14.95 -10.46
C VAL A 25 -18.61 14.41 -10.41
N PRO A 26 -17.56 15.25 -10.30
CA PRO A 26 -16.22 14.71 -10.11
C PRO A 26 -16.20 13.99 -8.76
N ALA A 27 -16.02 12.67 -8.81
CA ALA A 27 -15.65 11.90 -7.63
C ALA A 27 -14.34 12.49 -7.14
N HIS A 28 -14.32 12.96 -5.88
CA HIS A 28 -13.07 13.38 -5.26
C HIS A 28 -12.24 12.11 -5.12
N ALA A 29 -11.17 11.97 -5.91
CA ALA A 29 -10.19 10.92 -5.74
C ALA A 29 -9.68 11.02 -4.31
N THR A 30 -9.96 10.01 -3.50
CA THR A 30 -9.30 9.83 -2.22
C THR A 30 -7.83 9.54 -2.52
N ALA A 31 -6.91 10.13 -1.75
CA ALA A 31 -5.46 9.95 -1.93
C ALA A 31 -4.96 8.49 -1.79
N ASP A 32 -5.88 7.55 -1.57
CA ASP A 32 -5.66 6.12 -1.46
C ASP A 32 -6.19 5.34 -2.68
N ASP A 33 -6.71 6.01 -3.72
CA ASP A 33 -7.15 5.35 -4.95
C ASP A 33 -5.93 5.03 -5.83
N PRO A 34 -5.53 3.75 -5.96
CA PRO A 34 -4.40 3.39 -6.80
C PRO A 34 -4.64 3.77 -8.27
N ASP A 35 -5.88 3.89 -8.73
CA ASP A 35 -6.20 4.21 -10.13
C ASP A 35 -6.09 5.72 -10.45
N ASP A 36 -5.77 6.58 -9.48
CA ASP A 36 -5.50 8.00 -9.73
C ASP A 36 -4.30 8.17 -10.69
N PRO A 37 -4.41 8.98 -11.77
CA PRO A 37 -3.35 9.13 -12.76
C PRO A 37 -2.00 9.58 -12.18
N LYS A 38 -2.02 10.44 -11.15
CA LYS A 38 -0.79 10.91 -10.50
C LYS A 38 -0.16 9.81 -9.67
N VAL A 39 -0.97 9.04 -8.94
CA VAL A 39 -0.50 7.84 -8.21
C VAL A 39 0.19 6.89 -9.18
N GLN A 40 -0.45 6.59 -10.31
CA GLN A 40 0.09 5.68 -11.34
C GLN A 40 1.40 6.19 -11.96
N GLU A 41 1.51 7.49 -12.24
CA GLU A 41 2.75 8.09 -12.76
C GLU A 41 3.92 7.96 -11.77
N GLU A 42 3.68 8.29 -10.50
CA GLU A 42 4.70 8.23 -9.45
C GLU A 42 5.08 6.76 -9.16
N LEU A 43 4.12 5.83 -9.16
CA LEU A 43 4.38 4.39 -9.03
C LEU A 43 5.18 3.84 -10.20
N ALA A 44 4.85 4.22 -11.44
CA ALA A 44 5.61 3.81 -12.62
C ALA A 44 7.06 4.31 -12.55
N THR A 45 7.26 5.54 -12.06
CA THR A 45 8.59 6.11 -11.84
C THR A 45 9.39 5.27 -10.84
N ALA A 46 8.81 4.95 -9.68
CA ALA A 46 9.44 4.11 -8.67
C ALA A 46 9.75 2.70 -9.18
N TYR A 47 8.81 2.10 -9.91
CA TYR A 47 8.95 0.78 -10.51
C TYR A 47 10.14 0.73 -11.48
N VAL A 48 10.19 1.65 -12.45
CA VAL A 48 11.29 1.71 -13.44
C VAL A 48 12.63 1.99 -12.76
N ALA A 49 12.68 2.93 -11.81
CA ALA A 49 13.91 3.29 -11.13
C ALA A 49 14.50 2.15 -10.29
N THR A 50 13.64 1.27 -9.76
CA THR A 50 14.05 0.17 -8.87
C THR A 50 14.12 -1.20 -9.54
N ALA A 51 13.69 -1.34 -10.80
CA ALA A 51 13.69 -2.62 -11.51
C ALA A 51 15.07 -3.29 -11.58
N LYS A 52 16.15 -2.49 -11.68
CA LYS A 52 17.52 -3.03 -11.66
C LYS A 52 17.89 -3.71 -10.35
N TYR A 53 17.22 -3.38 -9.25
CA TYR A 53 17.43 -3.98 -7.93
C TYR A 53 16.67 -5.29 -7.72
N LEU A 54 15.99 -5.81 -8.76
CA LEU A 54 15.66 -7.23 -8.80
C LEU A 54 16.92 -8.11 -8.70
N ASP A 55 18.07 -7.58 -9.12
CA ASP A 55 19.38 -8.09 -8.74
C ASP A 55 19.90 -7.35 -7.50
N GLU A 56 19.95 -8.07 -6.38
CA GLU A 56 20.45 -7.54 -5.09
C GLU A 56 21.85 -6.92 -5.20
N SER A 57 22.73 -7.50 -6.03
CA SER A 57 24.10 -7.02 -6.17
C SER A 57 24.16 -5.59 -6.73
N ALA A 58 23.18 -5.21 -7.56
CA ALA A 58 23.05 -3.85 -8.07
C ALA A 58 22.68 -2.86 -6.95
N ALA A 59 21.86 -3.26 -5.99
CA ALA A 59 21.53 -2.42 -4.84
C ALA A 59 22.75 -2.16 -3.96
N ILE A 60 23.52 -3.22 -3.69
CA ILE A 60 24.77 -3.13 -2.91
C ILE A 60 25.79 -2.25 -3.64
N ALA A 61 25.97 -2.45 -4.95
CA ALA A 61 26.88 -1.64 -5.77
C ALA A 61 26.48 -0.16 -5.80
N ASP A 62 25.18 0.14 -5.77
CA ASP A 62 24.66 1.50 -5.69
C ASP A 62 24.70 2.09 -4.27
N GLY A 63 25.24 1.37 -3.29
CA GLY A 63 25.48 1.86 -1.93
C GLY A 63 24.32 1.70 -0.97
N TYR A 64 23.34 0.84 -1.26
CA TYR A 64 22.36 0.42 -0.26
C TYR A 64 22.99 -0.60 0.69
N VAL A 65 22.83 -0.37 1.99
CA VAL A 65 23.44 -1.17 3.06
C VAL A 65 22.38 -2.10 3.68
N PRO A 66 22.59 -3.43 3.67
CA PRO A 66 21.65 -4.38 4.26
C PRO A 66 21.52 -4.25 5.77
N ASN A 67 20.29 -4.35 6.28
CA ASN A 67 19.97 -4.45 7.71
C ASN A 67 19.23 -5.76 8.04
N ARG A 68 19.07 -6.03 9.33
CA ARG A 68 18.29 -7.17 9.84
C ARG A 68 16.84 -7.13 9.35
N CYS A 69 16.23 -8.30 9.20
CA CYS A 69 14.81 -8.41 8.87
C CYS A 69 13.94 -7.81 9.98
N SER A 70 12.95 -7.01 9.59
CA SER A 70 11.99 -6.38 10.48
C SER A 70 10.63 -7.09 10.38
N GLU A 71 10.13 -7.56 11.51
CA GLU A 71 8.84 -8.23 11.66
C GLU A 71 8.06 -7.53 12.78
N ASP A 72 6.73 -7.49 12.64
CA ASP A 72 5.88 -6.97 13.70
C ASP A 72 5.73 -8.02 14.81
N PRO A 73 6.17 -7.74 16.06
CA PRO A 73 5.96 -8.65 17.18
C PRO A 73 4.49 -8.97 17.47
N ALA A 74 3.56 -8.10 17.05
CA ALA A 74 2.12 -8.32 17.19
C ALA A 74 1.52 -9.22 16.09
N GLY A 75 2.32 -9.62 15.09
CA GLY A 75 1.92 -10.60 14.08
C GLY A 75 1.18 -10.04 12.86
N HIS A 76 1.16 -8.71 12.66
CA HIS A 76 0.52 -8.11 11.48
C HIS A 76 1.27 -8.35 10.17
N GLY A 77 2.52 -8.81 10.23
CA GLY A 77 3.34 -9.16 9.07
C GLY A 77 4.81 -8.82 9.25
N SER A 78 5.50 -8.63 8.14
CA SER A 78 6.90 -8.21 8.12
C SER A 78 7.13 -7.12 7.09
N MET A 79 8.15 -6.31 7.32
CA MET A 79 8.68 -5.35 6.35
C MET A 79 9.83 -5.95 5.54
N GLY A 80 10.43 -7.04 6.02
CA GLY A 80 11.58 -7.67 5.38
C GLY A 80 12.90 -7.03 5.76
N TYR A 81 13.92 -7.29 4.96
CA TYR A 81 15.26 -6.75 5.12
C TYR A 81 15.34 -5.38 4.46
N HIS A 82 15.69 -4.36 5.25
CA HIS A 82 15.85 -3.00 4.76
C HIS A 82 17.26 -2.81 4.25
N TYR A 83 17.38 -2.52 2.96
CA TYR A 83 18.63 -2.15 2.34
C TYR A 83 18.57 -0.63 2.24
N PHE A 84 19.26 0.06 3.13
CA PHE A 84 19.10 1.50 3.35
C PHE A 84 20.27 2.29 2.76
N LYS A 85 19.97 3.42 2.13
CA LYS A 85 20.97 4.32 1.54
C LYS A 85 20.87 5.69 2.19
N GLU A 86 21.78 5.96 3.12
CA GLU A 86 21.84 7.18 3.94
C GLU A 86 21.77 8.46 3.10
N SER A 87 22.42 8.49 1.94
CA SER A 87 22.43 9.67 1.05
C SER A 87 21.05 10.04 0.47
N LEU A 88 20.06 9.16 0.61
CA LEU A 88 18.67 9.35 0.19
C LEU A 88 17.72 9.55 1.37
N TYR A 89 18.22 9.60 2.61
CA TYR A 89 17.41 9.93 3.77
C TYR A 89 16.87 11.36 3.64
N GLY A 90 15.55 11.55 3.71
CA GLY A 90 14.88 12.83 3.42
C GLY A 90 14.44 13.01 1.97
N SER A 91 14.69 12.03 1.09
CA SER A 91 14.17 12.05 -0.28
C SER A 91 12.65 11.94 -0.29
N VAL A 92 12.01 12.71 -1.18
CA VAL A 92 10.59 12.59 -1.57
C VAL A 92 10.45 12.46 -3.10
N ASP A 93 11.53 12.04 -3.77
CA ASP A 93 11.57 11.77 -5.21
C ASP A 93 11.16 10.32 -5.45
N PRO A 94 10.08 10.04 -6.22
CA PRO A 94 9.64 8.67 -6.53
C PRO A 94 10.71 7.79 -7.18
N ALA A 95 11.73 8.35 -7.84
CA ALA A 95 12.82 7.57 -8.42
C ALA A 95 13.94 7.24 -7.40
N LYS A 96 13.86 7.77 -6.17
CA LYS A 96 14.94 7.70 -5.17
C LYS A 96 14.43 7.27 -3.80
N PRO A 97 13.98 6.02 -3.63
CA PRO A 97 13.64 5.49 -2.32
C PRO A 97 14.88 5.39 -1.44
N ALA A 98 14.71 5.76 -0.16
CA ALA A 98 15.77 5.68 0.84
C ALA A 98 16.10 4.24 1.23
N SER A 99 15.14 3.34 1.07
CA SER A 99 15.26 1.92 1.43
C SER A 99 14.62 1.02 0.37
N LEU A 100 15.24 -0.14 0.16
CA LEU A 100 14.71 -1.25 -0.63
C LEU A 100 14.34 -2.37 0.33
N LEU A 101 13.16 -2.96 0.16
CA LEU A 101 12.63 -3.98 1.04
C LEU A 101 12.74 -5.35 0.37
N TYR A 102 13.55 -6.23 0.95
CA TYR A 102 13.75 -7.58 0.44
C TYR A 102 13.19 -8.65 1.37
N GLU A 103 12.84 -9.80 0.79
CA GLU A 103 12.59 -11.03 1.52
C GLU A 103 13.56 -12.15 1.11
N ASP A 104 13.55 -13.26 1.85
CA ASP A 104 14.27 -14.46 1.44
C ASP A 104 13.59 -15.10 0.21
N GLY A 105 14.36 -15.33 -0.83
CA GLY A 105 13.99 -16.16 -1.97
C GLY A 105 14.17 -17.65 -1.68
N MET A 106 13.40 -18.48 -2.40
CA MET A 106 13.49 -19.94 -2.28
C MET A 106 14.84 -20.50 -2.77
N ASP A 107 15.57 -19.73 -3.58
CA ASP A 107 16.89 -20.05 -4.12
C ASP A 107 18.04 -19.57 -3.20
N GLY A 108 17.71 -19.06 -2.01
CA GLY A 108 18.68 -18.54 -1.05
C GLY A 108 19.20 -17.13 -1.37
N LYS A 109 18.64 -16.47 -2.39
CA LYS A 109 18.95 -15.07 -2.74
C LYS A 109 17.88 -14.13 -2.19
N ARG A 110 18.16 -12.83 -2.13
CA ARG A 110 17.12 -11.83 -1.83
C ARG A 110 16.15 -11.66 -2.98
N ARG A 111 14.87 -11.43 -2.65
CA ARG A 111 13.83 -11.02 -3.60
C ARG A 111 13.28 -9.66 -3.21
N LEU A 112 13.31 -8.72 -4.15
CA LEU A 112 12.75 -7.38 -3.92
C LEU A 112 11.24 -7.49 -3.77
N ALA A 113 10.71 -6.93 -2.69
CA ALA A 113 9.29 -6.99 -2.32
C ALA A 113 8.64 -5.59 -2.34
N GLY A 114 9.40 -4.56 -1.95
CA GLY A 114 8.90 -3.21 -1.90
C GLY A 114 10.03 -2.19 -1.83
N VAL A 115 9.63 -0.93 -1.66
CA VAL A 115 10.51 0.23 -1.54
C VAL A 115 9.98 1.14 -0.44
N GLU A 116 10.83 1.98 0.11
CA GLU A 116 10.46 2.84 1.22
C GLU A 116 11.16 4.20 1.14
N TRP A 117 10.39 5.26 1.42
CA TRP A 117 10.91 6.59 1.68
C TRP A 117 10.90 6.87 3.16
N ILE A 118 11.98 7.47 3.64
CA ILE A 118 12.14 7.82 5.04
C ILE A 118 12.56 9.28 5.08
N VAL A 119 11.87 10.09 5.89
CA VAL A 119 12.12 11.53 5.99
C VAL A 119 12.26 11.91 7.47
N PRO A 120 13.38 12.53 7.88
CA PRO A 120 13.51 13.03 9.25
C PRO A 120 12.41 14.03 9.56
N ASP A 121 11.83 13.92 10.74
CA ASP A 121 10.92 14.91 11.29
C ASP A 121 11.71 16.18 11.64
N ALA A 122 11.30 17.32 11.09
CA ALA A 122 12.12 18.53 11.05
C ALA A 122 12.20 19.23 12.40
N ASP A 123 11.17 19.10 13.24
CA ASP A 123 11.13 19.67 14.59
C ASP A 123 11.46 18.65 15.69
N HIS A 124 11.72 17.39 15.32
CA HIS A 124 12.06 16.28 16.20
C HIS A 124 11.07 16.13 17.37
N ASN A 125 9.77 16.23 17.07
CA ASN A 125 8.73 16.23 18.08
C ASN A 125 7.57 15.30 17.69
N LEU A 126 7.46 14.17 18.39
CA LEU A 126 6.40 13.17 18.22
C LEU A 126 4.96 13.70 18.39
N LYS A 127 4.78 14.93 18.91
CA LYS A 127 3.46 15.53 19.16
C LYS A 127 3.00 16.45 18.04
N THR A 128 3.87 16.81 17.10
CA THR A 128 3.58 17.67 15.96
C THR A 128 3.70 16.88 14.67
N SER A 129 2.99 17.28 13.62
CA SER A 129 3.11 16.61 12.31
C SER A 129 2.77 17.50 11.13
N ASN A 130 3.03 18.80 11.29
CA ASN A 130 2.71 19.82 10.28
C ASN A 130 3.65 19.73 9.06
N ASP A 131 4.80 19.10 9.24
CA ASP A 131 5.84 18.85 8.26
C ASP A 131 5.75 17.44 7.65
N ARG A 132 4.73 16.64 8.02
CA ARG A 132 4.51 15.29 7.46
C ARG A 132 4.47 15.34 5.93
N PRO A 133 5.38 14.65 5.24
CA PRO A 133 5.36 14.59 3.78
C PRO A 133 4.17 13.80 3.23
N SER A 134 3.89 14.01 1.95
CA SER A 134 3.00 13.17 1.16
C SER A 134 3.61 12.90 -0.21
N MET A 135 3.45 11.68 -0.72
CA MET A 135 3.81 11.27 -2.08
C MET A 135 2.61 10.55 -2.71
N PHE A 136 2.74 10.02 -3.93
CA PHE A 136 1.74 9.16 -4.58
C PHE A 136 0.33 9.73 -4.48
N GLY A 137 0.09 10.85 -5.18
CA GLY A 137 -1.25 11.46 -5.22
C GLY A 137 -1.77 12.02 -3.89
N GLY A 138 -0.94 12.09 -2.84
CA GLY A 138 -1.31 12.64 -1.53
C GLY A 138 -1.27 11.62 -0.39
N GLN A 139 -0.83 10.39 -0.65
CA GLN A 139 -0.51 9.40 0.37
C GLN A 139 0.44 9.99 1.40
N LYS A 140 -0.06 10.14 2.62
CA LYS A 140 0.71 10.64 3.75
C LYS A 140 1.66 9.56 4.25
N PHE A 141 2.83 9.99 4.72
CA PHE A 141 3.76 9.09 5.39
C PHE A 141 3.23 8.70 6.78
N ASP A 142 3.55 7.49 7.23
CA ASP A 142 3.34 7.05 8.60
C ASP A 142 4.28 7.81 9.54
N GLY A 143 3.86 8.03 10.80
CA GLY A 143 4.62 8.79 11.80
C GLY A 143 4.00 10.16 12.18
N PRO A 144 4.74 11.02 12.90
CA PRO A 144 6.14 10.85 13.27
C PRO A 144 6.32 9.67 14.22
N MET A 145 7.47 9.00 14.16
CA MET A 145 7.77 7.87 15.03
C MET A 145 9.20 7.91 15.58
N PRO A 146 9.47 7.25 16.72
CA PRO A 146 10.81 7.12 17.25
C PRO A 146 11.73 6.41 16.25
N GLY A 147 13.02 6.76 16.28
CA GLY A 147 14.05 6.04 15.53
C GLY A 147 14.06 4.54 15.82
N HIS A 148 14.34 3.73 14.79
CA HIS A 148 14.40 2.27 14.90
C HIS A 148 15.75 1.74 15.39
N ASN A 149 16.68 2.65 15.66
CA ASN A 149 17.98 2.41 16.28
C ASN A 149 18.44 3.68 17.01
N ALA A 150 19.54 3.58 17.76
CA ALA A 150 20.02 4.67 18.61
C ALA A 150 20.44 5.95 17.86
N THR A 151 20.75 5.85 16.56
CA THR A 151 21.26 6.97 15.76
C THR A 151 20.21 7.55 14.81
N MET A 152 19.06 6.88 14.65
CA MET A 152 17.99 7.35 13.79
C MET A 152 17.14 8.39 14.54
N PRO A 153 16.94 9.60 13.98
CA PRO A 153 16.08 10.61 14.60
C PRO A 153 14.60 10.20 14.51
N ILE A 154 13.73 11.02 15.12
CA ILE A 154 12.30 10.97 14.83
C ILE A 154 12.10 11.20 13.33
N HIS A 155 11.21 10.42 12.73
CA HIS A 155 11.05 10.40 11.29
C HIS A 155 9.65 9.96 10.88
N TYR A 156 9.40 10.07 9.58
CA TYR A 156 8.27 9.53 8.86
C TYR A 156 8.75 8.46 7.88
N ASP A 157 7.96 7.40 7.67
CA ASP A 157 8.21 6.35 6.70
C ASP A 157 7.02 6.21 5.72
N LEU A 158 7.28 5.81 4.49
CA LEU A 158 6.24 5.43 3.55
C LEU A 158 6.68 4.17 2.81
N HIS A 159 6.02 3.07 3.14
CA HIS A 159 6.22 1.78 2.53
C HIS A 159 5.37 1.67 1.26
N VAL A 160 5.95 1.13 0.19
CA VAL A 160 5.22 0.88 -1.07
C VAL A 160 5.56 -0.50 -1.62
N TRP A 161 4.56 -1.37 -1.63
CA TRP A 161 4.67 -2.77 -2.03
C TRP A 161 4.51 -2.96 -3.55
N ILE A 162 5.41 -2.35 -4.33
CA ILE A 162 5.33 -2.33 -5.81
C ILE A 162 5.84 -3.62 -6.48
N TRP A 163 6.56 -4.49 -5.77
CA TRP A 163 7.15 -5.72 -6.32
C TRP A 163 6.50 -7.00 -5.82
N LYS A 164 5.75 -6.92 -4.72
CA LYS A 164 5.02 -8.03 -4.11
C LYS A 164 3.71 -7.51 -3.56
N ASP A 165 2.60 -8.14 -3.97
CA ASP A 165 1.28 -7.77 -3.49
C ASP A 165 1.20 -7.77 -1.95
N ASN A 166 0.52 -6.76 -1.42
CA ASN A 166 0.16 -6.71 0.00
C ASN A 166 -1.36 -6.80 0.14
N PRO A 167 -1.90 -7.89 0.72
CA PRO A 167 -3.34 -8.03 0.97
C PRO A 167 -3.94 -6.92 1.84
N ASN A 168 -3.12 -6.25 2.66
CA ASN A 168 -3.55 -5.14 3.51
C ASN A 168 -3.50 -3.77 2.81
N GLY A 169 -3.08 -3.72 1.53
CA GLY A 169 -3.00 -2.51 0.71
C GLY A 169 -1.56 -2.13 0.33
N LEU A 170 -1.43 -1.45 -0.81
CA LEU A 170 -0.15 -1.06 -1.43
C LEU A 170 0.76 -0.25 -0.50
N PHE A 171 0.17 0.63 0.32
CA PHE A 171 0.90 1.53 1.22
C PHE A 171 0.92 1.06 2.69
N ASN A 172 0.33 -0.09 3.00
CA ASN A 172 0.29 -0.57 4.38
C ASN A 172 1.70 -0.95 4.84
N ARG A 173 2.19 -0.42 5.96
CA ARG A 173 3.55 -0.69 6.42
C ARG A 173 3.91 -2.17 6.64
N TRP A 174 2.94 -3.02 6.96
CA TRP A 174 3.15 -4.44 7.20
C TRP A 174 2.59 -5.27 6.05
N ASN A 175 3.41 -6.17 5.50
CA ASN A 175 2.94 -7.18 4.55
C ASN A 175 2.87 -8.56 5.24
N PRO A 176 1.67 -9.16 5.42
CA PRO A 176 1.51 -10.45 6.08
C PRO A 176 2.10 -11.62 5.27
N THR A 177 2.38 -11.40 3.99
CA THR A 177 2.92 -12.42 3.08
C THR A 177 4.45 -12.37 2.96
N VAL A 178 5.09 -11.31 3.47
CA VAL A 178 6.55 -11.24 3.66
C VAL A 178 6.91 -11.99 4.93
N LYS A 179 8.00 -12.76 4.89
CA LYS A 179 8.46 -13.57 6.03
C LYS A 179 9.89 -13.22 6.39
N CYS A 180 10.11 -12.96 7.67
CA CYS A 180 11.43 -12.99 8.28
C CYS A 180 11.76 -14.40 8.76
N PRO A 181 13.03 -14.84 8.72
CA PRO A 181 13.41 -16.11 9.31
C PRO A 181 13.19 -16.05 10.82
N ALA A 182 12.74 -17.18 11.38
CA ALA A 182 12.52 -17.30 12.81
C ALA A 182 13.81 -16.95 13.57
N ARG A 183 13.74 -15.97 14.47
CA ARG A 183 14.86 -15.67 15.36
C ARG A 183 15.07 -16.88 16.29
N PRO A 184 16.31 -17.36 16.48
CA PRO A 184 16.59 -18.35 17.51
C PRO A 184 16.09 -17.84 18.87
N GLY A 185 15.05 -18.48 19.43
CA GLY A 185 14.47 -18.13 20.74
C GLY A 185 13.07 -17.50 20.72
N HIS A 186 12.49 -17.16 19.56
CA HIS A 186 11.08 -16.76 19.47
C HIS A 186 10.24 -17.86 18.81
N THR A 187 9.67 -18.74 19.63
CA THR A 187 8.56 -19.58 19.20
C THR A 187 7.38 -18.67 18.89
N ALA A 188 6.94 -18.62 17.63
CA ALA A 188 5.68 -18.01 17.25
C ALA A 188 4.57 -18.61 18.12
N HIS A 189 3.93 -17.80 18.96
CA HIS A 189 2.73 -18.23 19.65
C HIS A 189 1.64 -18.40 18.61
N ALA A 190 1.38 -19.65 18.21
CA ALA A 190 0.17 -20.00 17.49
C ALA A 190 -1.02 -19.47 18.29
N SER A 191 -1.84 -18.62 17.65
CA SER A 191 -3.09 -18.16 18.24
C SER A 191 -3.92 -19.38 18.67
N PRO A 192 -4.49 -19.41 19.88
CA PRO A 192 -5.36 -20.50 20.29
C PRO A 192 -6.63 -20.43 19.44
N THR A 193 -6.81 -21.41 18.56
CA THR A 193 -8.10 -21.70 17.95
C THR A 193 -9.11 -21.93 19.07
N ALA A 194 -10.17 -21.12 19.09
CA ALA A 194 -11.30 -21.30 20.00
C ALA A 194 -11.90 -22.70 19.81
N PRO A 195 -12.16 -23.48 20.89
CA PRO A 195 -12.82 -24.75 20.75
C PRO A 195 -14.29 -24.53 20.36
N THR A 196 -14.63 -25.01 19.17
CA THR A 196 -16.01 -25.27 18.73
C THR A 196 -16.73 -26.17 19.74
N GLY A 197 -18.00 -25.86 19.96
CA GLY A 197 -18.79 -26.29 21.11
C GLY A 197 -18.95 -27.79 21.33
N GLN A 198 -19.22 -28.11 22.60
CA GLN A 198 -19.92 -29.32 23.00
C GLN A 198 -21.27 -28.93 23.60
N THR A 199 -22.32 -29.23 22.85
CA THR A 199 -23.66 -29.46 23.36
C THR A 199 -23.67 -30.79 24.12
N THR A 200 -23.99 -30.78 25.41
CA THR A 200 -24.54 -31.96 26.09
C THR A 200 -25.65 -31.53 27.04
N ASP A 201 -26.79 -32.16 26.84
CA ASP A 201 -28.06 -32.05 27.54
C ASP A 201 -27.95 -31.99 29.07
N MET A 202 -28.69 -31.06 29.67
CA MET A 202 -29.14 -31.19 31.06
C MET A 202 -30.62 -31.56 31.06
N ALA A 203 -30.87 -32.85 31.20
CA ALA A 203 -32.16 -33.39 31.63
C ALA A 203 -32.02 -33.98 33.05
N ASN A 204 -32.93 -33.51 33.92
CA ASN A 204 -33.53 -34.17 35.08
C ASN A 204 -32.85 -34.26 36.47
N MET A 205 -33.56 -33.60 37.42
CA MET A 205 -34.20 -34.14 38.64
C MET A 205 -33.45 -34.17 39.99
N ALA A 206 -34.12 -33.54 40.96
CA ALA A 206 -34.21 -33.87 42.41
C ALA A 206 -32.91 -33.76 43.24
N HIS A 207 -32.85 -33.08 44.38
CA HIS A 207 -33.81 -32.79 45.44
C HIS A 207 -33.50 -31.43 46.09
#